data_AF-A0A147I3D7-F1
#
_entry.id   AF-A0A147I3D7-F1
#
_cell.length_a   1.000
_cell.length_b   1.000
_cell.length_c   1.000
_cell.angle_alpha   90.00
_cell.angle_beta   90.00
_cell.angle_gamma   90.00
#
_symmetry.space_group_name_H-M   'P 1'
#
loop_
_entity.id
_entity.type
_entity.pdbx_description
1 polymer ?
#
loop_
_entity_poly.entity_id
_entity_poly.type
_entity_poly.pdbx_seq_one_letter_code
_entity_poly.pdbx_strand_id
1 'polypeptide(L)'
;MAGPLERLRAVARQLLVSIDQFAQVVLVGVLYVVGLTRVCPSADETISSYVGRGQMRGACWARPAAAIIDALFVLLGEAPGHCRRNVETAFLSLPPTP
;
A
#
# COMPACT_ATOMS: atom_id res chain seq x y z
N MET A 1 7.65 25.08 -14.96
CA MET A 1 8.34 23.83 -15.36
C MET A 1 9.09 23.30 -14.16
N ALA A 2 8.92 22.03 -13.79
CA ALA A 2 9.57 21.47 -12.61
C ALA A 2 11.11 21.49 -12.74
N GLY A 3 11.80 21.89 -11.68
CA GLY A 3 13.26 21.97 -11.63
C GLY A 3 13.92 20.57 -11.59
N PRO A 4 15.24 20.47 -11.84
CA PRO A 4 15.94 19.18 -11.85
C PRO A 4 15.77 18.36 -10.56
N LEU A 5 15.78 19.03 -9.39
CA LEU A 5 15.59 18.38 -8.08
C LEU A 5 14.18 17.79 -7.91
N GLU A 6 13.15 18.50 -8.37
CA GLU A 6 11.76 18.03 -8.30
C GLU A 6 11.54 16.81 -9.19
N ARG A 7 12.15 16.81 -10.39
CA ARG A 7 12.15 15.66 -11.29
C ARG A 7 12.84 14.46 -10.67
N LEU A 8 14.02 14.65 -10.04
CA LEU A 8 14.73 13.59 -9.35
C LEU A 8 13.89 13.02 -8.19
N ARG A 9 13.25 13.88 -7.40
CA ARG A 9 12.34 13.46 -6.31
C ARG A 9 11.15 12.67 -6.84
N ALA A 10 10.58 13.07 -7.97
CA ALA A 10 9.48 12.35 -8.61
C ALA A 10 9.92 10.95 -9.04
N VAL A 11 11.07 10.81 -9.70
CA VAL A 11 11.63 9.51 -10.08
C VAL A 11 11.95 8.65 -8.86
N ALA A 12 12.59 9.22 -7.84
CA ALA A 12 12.89 8.52 -6.59
C ALA A 12 11.61 7.98 -5.91
N ARG A 13 10.52 8.76 -5.92
CA ARG A 13 9.23 8.30 -5.42
C ARG A 13 8.69 7.12 -6.24
N GLN A 14 8.76 7.19 -7.57
CA GLN A 14 8.32 6.07 -8.42
C GLN A 14 9.12 4.80 -8.15
N LEU A 15 10.45 4.91 -7.98
CA LEU A 15 11.29 3.77 -7.62
C LEU A 15 10.89 3.14 -6.28
N LEU A 16 10.60 3.96 -5.26
CA LEU A 16 10.11 3.46 -3.97
C LEU A 16 8.77 2.74 -4.10
N VAL A 17 7.84 3.27 -4.90
CA VAL A 17 6.56 2.61 -5.19
C VAL A 17 6.78 1.28 -5.91
N SER A 18 7.66 1.23 -6.91
CA SER A 18 7.96 -0.01 -7.64
C SER A 18 8.61 -1.07 -6.75
N ILE A 19 9.47 -0.67 -5.80
CA ILE A 19 10.05 -1.60 -4.81
C ILE A 19 8.94 -2.18 -3.92
N ASP A 20 8.01 -1.35 -3.45
CA ASP A 20 6.89 -1.81 -2.62
C ASP A 20 5.95 -2.77 -3.41
N GLN A 21 5.62 -2.44 -4.65
CA GLN A 21 4.84 -3.31 -5.55
C GLN A 21 5.55 -4.64 -5.82
N PHE A 22 6.86 -4.62 -6.06
CA PHE A 22 7.64 -5.84 -6.23
C PHE A 22 7.61 -6.70 -4.96
N ALA A 23 7.83 -6.10 -3.79
CA ALA A 23 7.75 -6.80 -2.51
C ALA A 23 6.34 -7.38 -2.25
N GLN A 24 5.28 -6.65 -2.61
CA GLN A 24 3.90 -7.13 -2.54
C GLN A 24 3.71 -8.38 -3.41
N VAL A 25 4.13 -8.34 -4.68
CA VAL A 25 3.98 -9.45 -5.61
C VAL A 25 4.74 -10.67 -5.12
N VAL A 26 5.96 -10.50 -4.61
CA VAL A 26 6.76 -11.60 -4.05
C VAL A 26 6.06 -12.20 -2.84
N LEU A 27 5.66 -11.39 -1.86
CA LEU A 27 5.05 -11.86 -0.62
C LEU A 27 3.71 -12.55 -0.88
N VAL A 28 2.79 -11.87 -1.55
CA VAL A 28 1.43 -12.38 -1.81
C VAL A 28 1.47 -13.51 -2.84
N GLY A 29 2.39 -13.45 -3.81
CA GLY A 29 2.63 -14.53 -4.77
C GLY A 29 3.06 -15.82 -4.10
N VAL A 30 3.99 -15.76 -3.13
CA VAL A 30 4.35 -16.93 -2.32
C VAL A 30 3.12 -17.47 -1.59
N LEU A 31 2.37 -16.61 -0.88
CA LEU A 31 1.16 -17.01 -0.14
C LEU A 31 0.09 -17.63 -1.07
N TYR A 32 -0.02 -17.14 -2.31
CA TYR A 32 -0.95 -17.65 -3.31
C TYR A 32 -0.52 -19.03 -3.80
N VAL A 33 0.77 -19.20 -4.16
CA VAL A 33 1.33 -20.48 -4.62
C VAL A 33 1.19 -21.57 -3.55
N VAL A 34 1.41 -21.24 -2.28
CA VAL A 34 1.26 -22.22 -1.18
C VAL A 34 -0.20 -22.38 -0.69
N GLY A 35 -1.16 -21.69 -1.31
CA GLY A 35 -2.59 -21.83 -1.01
C GLY A 35 -3.06 -21.15 0.28
N LEU A 36 -2.26 -20.27 0.89
CA LEU A 36 -2.63 -19.49 2.08
C LEU A 36 -3.54 -18.30 1.77
N THR A 37 -3.61 -17.89 0.51
CA THR A 37 -4.59 -16.92 0.00
C THR A 37 -5.15 -17.37 -1.33
N ARG A 38 -6.40 -17.00 -1.62
CA ARG A 38 -7.03 -17.17 -2.94
C ARG A 38 -6.88 -15.93 -3.83
N VAL A 39 -6.27 -14.87 -3.32
CA VAL A 39 -6.08 -13.61 -4.02
C VAL A 39 -4.78 -13.69 -4.81
N CYS A 40 -4.87 -13.66 -6.14
CA CYS A 40 -3.71 -13.51 -7.01
C CYS A 40 -3.11 -12.10 -6.82
N PRO A 41 -1.78 -11.93 -6.67
CA PRO A 41 -1.16 -10.62 -6.56
C PRO A 41 -1.35 -9.79 -7.84
N SER A 42 -1.29 -8.47 -7.70
CA SER A 42 -1.33 -7.52 -8.83
C SER A 42 -0.08 -6.65 -8.81
N ALA A 43 0.57 -6.48 -9.96
CA ALA A 43 1.74 -5.60 -10.08
C ALA A 43 1.39 -4.12 -9.84
N ASP A 44 0.12 -3.74 -9.99
CA ASP A 44 -0.36 -2.38 -9.73
C ASP A 44 -0.69 -2.12 -8.25
N GLU A 45 -0.46 -3.11 -7.37
CA GLU A 45 -0.84 -3.04 -5.97
C GLU A 45 0.37 -2.90 -5.02
N THR A 46 0.30 -1.93 -4.12
CA THR A 46 1.21 -1.77 -2.99
C THR A 46 0.84 -2.67 -1.81
N ILE A 47 1.78 -2.93 -0.90
CA ILE A 47 1.52 -3.68 0.34
C ILE A 47 0.43 -2.98 1.15
N SER A 48 0.51 -1.65 1.27
CA SER A 48 -0.47 -0.86 2.02
C SER A 48 -1.87 -0.93 1.40
N SER A 49 -1.99 -0.97 0.06
CA SER A 49 -3.27 -1.15 -0.63
C SER A 49 -3.84 -2.55 -0.42
N TYR A 50 -2.99 -3.59 -0.48
CA TYR A 50 -3.39 -4.97 -0.20
C TYR A 50 -3.96 -5.14 1.21
N VAL A 51 -3.26 -4.58 2.20
CA VAL A 51 -3.71 -4.57 3.58
C VAL A 51 -5.00 -3.74 3.73
N GLY A 52 -5.07 -2.57 3.11
CA GLY A 52 -6.27 -1.73 3.09
C GLY A 52 -7.50 -2.46 2.53
N ARG A 53 -7.36 -3.20 1.42
CA ARG A 53 -8.44 -4.03 0.87
C ARG A 53 -8.80 -5.18 1.80
N GLY A 54 -7.82 -5.76 2.47
CA GLY A 54 -8.03 -6.73 3.55
C GLY A 54 -8.89 -6.16 4.68
N GLN A 55 -8.63 -4.92 5.11
CA GLN A 55 -9.43 -4.23 6.13
C GLN A 55 -10.88 -4.01 5.65
N MET A 56 -11.05 -3.53 4.41
CA MET A 56 -12.38 -3.30 3.83
C MET A 56 -13.20 -4.60 3.68
N ARG A 57 -12.53 -5.72 3.45
CA ARG A 57 -13.14 -7.07 3.41
C ARG A 57 -13.38 -7.68 4.80
N GLY A 58 -12.98 -7.00 5.88
CA GLY A 58 -13.14 -7.49 7.25
C GLY A 58 -12.17 -8.61 7.62
N ALA A 59 -11.04 -8.75 6.94
CA ALA A 59 -10.05 -9.78 7.25
C ALA A 59 -9.42 -9.54 8.63
N CYS A 60 -9.45 -10.56 9.50
CA CYS A 60 -8.96 -10.45 10.87
C CYS A 60 -7.46 -10.12 10.95
N TRP A 61 -6.65 -10.63 10.01
CA TRP A 61 -5.21 -10.37 9.93
C TRP A 61 -4.89 -8.94 9.44
N ALA A 62 -5.82 -8.30 8.72
CA ALA A 62 -5.56 -6.99 8.11
C ALA A 62 -5.56 -5.85 9.14
N ARG A 63 -6.29 -5.99 10.25
CA ARG A 63 -6.28 -5.00 11.34
C ARG A 63 -4.90 -4.84 11.99
N PRO A 64 -4.26 -5.90 12.52
CA PRO A 64 -2.93 -5.76 13.10
C PRO A 64 -1.86 -5.38 12.05
N ALA A 65 -1.96 -5.90 10.82
CA ALA A 65 -1.04 -5.52 9.75
C ALA A 65 -1.14 -4.02 9.40
N ALA A 66 -2.35 -3.48 9.29
CA ALA A 66 -2.56 -2.07 9.04
C ALA A 66 -2.05 -1.20 10.19
N ALA A 67 -2.22 -1.62 11.44
CA ALA A 67 -1.71 -0.87 12.59
C ALA A 67 -0.17 -0.73 12.56
N ILE A 68 0.54 -1.79 12.15
CA ILE A 68 2.01 -1.77 12.02
C ILE A 68 2.43 -0.83 10.88
N ILE A 69 1.79 -0.95 9.71
CA ILE A 69 2.11 -0.10 8.56
C ILE A 69 1.78 1.36 8.86
N ASP A 70 0.60 1.63 9.42
CA ASP A 70 0.19 2.97 9.81
C ASP A 70 1.16 3.58 10.84
N ALA A 71 1.64 2.81 11.83
CA ALA A 71 2.64 3.31 12.79
C ALA A 71 3.95 3.71 12.10
N LEU A 72 4.41 2.95 11.10
CA LEU A 72 5.60 3.28 10.32
C LEU A 72 5.39 4.56 9.50
N PHE A 73 4.23 4.73 8.86
CA PHE A 73 3.93 5.93 8.08
C PHE A 73 3.72 7.17 8.97
N VAL A 74 3.12 7.02 10.16
CA VAL A 74 3.04 8.09 11.15
C VAL A 74 4.43 8.52 11.61
N LEU A 75 5.35 7.58 11.85
CA LEU A 75 6.73 7.90 12.19
C LEU A 75 7.45 8.69 11.08
N LEU A 76 7.07 8.45 9.82
CA LEU A 76 7.56 9.17 8.64
C LEU A 76 6.83 10.51 8.40
N GLY A 77 5.89 10.89 9.27
CA GLY A 77 5.18 12.17 9.23
C GLY A 77 3.85 12.16 8.48
N GLU A 78 3.29 11.00 8.14
CA GLU A 78 1.95 10.89 7.56
C GLU A 78 0.84 10.87 8.63
N ALA A 79 -0.38 11.17 8.20
CA ALA A 79 -1.58 11.03 9.04
C ALA A 79 -1.99 9.55 9.22
N PRO A 80 -2.68 9.21 10.33
CA PRO A 80 -3.09 7.84 10.63
C PRO A 80 -4.05 7.25 9.58
N GLY A 81 -4.23 5.93 9.59
CA GLY A 81 -5.14 5.24 8.66
C GLY A 81 -4.63 5.21 7.22
N HIS A 82 -3.31 5.19 7.00
CA HIS A 82 -2.68 5.22 5.69
C HIS A 82 -3.23 4.12 4.77
N CYS A 83 -3.28 2.86 5.24
CA CYS A 83 -3.71 1.73 4.41
C CYS A 83 -5.15 1.89 3.90
N ARG A 84 -6.06 2.33 4.78
CA ARG A 84 -7.47 2.55 4.44
C ARG A 84 -7.64 3.74 3.50
N ARG A 85 -7.02 4.88 3.82
CA ARG A 85 -7.10 6.09 2.99
C ARG A 85 -6.51 5.87 1.60
N ASN A 86 -5.44 5.08 1.49
CA ASN A 86 -4.84 4.76 0.20
C ASN A 86 -5.83 4.03 -0.71
N VAL A 87 -6.60 3.07 -0.19
CA VAL A 87 -7.65 2.39 -0.96
C VAL A 87 -8.84 3.31 -1.27
N GLU A 88 -9.31 4.06 -0.28
CA GLU A 88 -10.44 4.99 -0.44
C GLU A 88 -10.16 6.05 -1.51
N THR A 89 -8.97 6.66 -1.48
CA THR A 89 -8.59 7.73 -2.41
C THR A 89 -8.12 7.20 -3.78
N ALA A 90 -7.27 6.17 -3.81
CA ALA A 90 -6.66 5.70 -5.06
C ALA A 90 -7.57 4.77 -5.88
N PHE A 91 -8.41 3.95 -5.22
CA PHE A 91 -9.24 2.95 -5.91
C PHE A 91 -10.73 3.29 -5.91
N LEU A 92 -11.25 3.92 -4.84
CA LEU A 92 -12.67 4.27 -4.75
C LEU A 92 -12.96 5.73 -5.13
N SER A 93 -11.91 6.52 -5.42
CA SER A 93 -12.01 7.96 -5.73
C SER A 93 -12.79 8.76 -4.68
N LEU A 94 -12.78 8.29 -3.43
CA LEU A 94 -13.41 8.98 -2.31
C LEU A 94 -12.53 10.15 -1.85
N PRO A 95 -13.12 11.23 -1.32
CA PRO A 95 -12.35 12.32 -0.74
C PRO A 95 -11.49 11.79 0.43
N PRO A 96 -10.28 12.36 0.65
CA PRO A 96 -9.43 11.95 1.76
C PRO A 96 -10.16 12.20 3.08
N THR A 97 -10.33 11.14 3.87
CA THR A 97 -10.86 11.23 5.23
C THR A 97 -9.85 11.97 6.12
N PRO A 98 -10.29 12.97 6.91
CA PRO A 98 -9.42 13.78 7.76
C PRO A 98 -8.81 12.98 8.93
#